data_AF-A0A851U4I1-F1
#
_entry.id   AF-A0A851U4I1-F1
#
_cell.length_a   1.000
_cell.length_b   1.000
_cell.length_c   1.000
_cell.angle_alpha   90.00
_cell.angle_beta   90.00
_cell.angle_gamma   90.00
#
_symmetry.space_group_name_H-M   'P 1'
#
loop_
_entity.id
_entity.type
_entity.pdbx_description
1 polymer ?
#
loop_
_entity_poly.entity_id
_entity_poly.type
_entity_poly.pdbx_seq_one_letter_code
_entity_poly.pdbx_strand_id
1 'polypeptide(L)'
;EEPVVLCGINKNFRVSLQGGVNDEVTLAAYITIALLEIPLPVTHSVVRNALFCLETAANQKEIHVYTKALLAYAFALAGNREKRKALLDLLEKEAVRKDGCVHWQRPGKEPEADLPHHRYRAPSAEVEMTSYVLMAYLTSQPAPAHEELSFASLIAKWISSQQNPNGGFSSTQ
;
A
#
# COMPACT_ATOMS: atom_id res chain seq x y z
N GLU A 1 -17.26 -24.12 -10.58
CA GLU A 1 -16.34 -23.57 -11.60
C GLU A 1 -16.53 -22.05 -11.56
N GLU A 2 -15.62 -21.15 -11.17
CA GLU A 2 -14.19 -21.12 -10.84
C GLU A 2 -13.97 -20.16 -9.65
N PRO A 3 -13.43 -20.63 -8.50
CA PRO A 3 -12.91 -19.74 -7.46
C PRO A 3 -11.38 -19.75 -7.32
N VAL A 4 -10.67 -20.47 -8.20
CA VAL A 4 -9.23 -20.82 -8.03
C VAL A 4 -8.28 -19.84 -8.74
N VAL A 5 -8.79 -18.94 -9.60
CA VAL A 5 -7.94 -18.15 -10.52
C VAL A 5 -7.25 -16.95 -9.83
N LEU A 6 -7.76 -16.43 -8.71
CA LEU A 6 -7.19 -15.22 -8.10
C LEU A 6 -5.83 -15.41 -7.45
N CYS A 7 -5.49 -16.63 -7.02
CA CYS A 7 -4.19 -16.95 -6.44
C CYS A 7 -3.22 -17.56 -7.49
N GLY A 8 -3.56 -17.50 -8.78
CA GLY A 8 -2.79 -18.07 -9.89
C GLY A 8 -2.96 -17.29 -11.19
N ILE A 9 -2.81 -15.96 -11.13
CA ILE A 9 -2.95 -15.10 -12.30
C ILE A 9 -1.68 -15.15 -13.15
N ASN A 10 -1.84 -15.66 -14.38
CA ASN A 10 -0.82 -15.83 -15.41
C ASN A 10 0.04 -14.55 -15.65
N LYS A 11 1.35 -14.76 -15.83
CA LYS A 11 2.49 -13.81 -15.84
C LYS A 11 2.50 -12.63 -16.85
N ASN A 12 1.38 -12.24 -17.48
CA ASN A 12 1.38 -11.32 -18.62
C ASN A 12 0.68 -9.97 -18.38
N PHE A 13 0.93 -9.29 -17.26
CA PHE A 13 0.48 -7.90 -17.05
C PHE A 13 1.60 -6.87 -17.25
N ARG A 14 1.26 -5.72 -17.85
CA ARG A 14 2.22 -4.65 -18.19
C ARG A 14 2.74 -3.95 -16.92
N VAL A 15 4.06 -4.06 -16.70
CA VAL A 15 4.84 -3.55 -15.54
C VAL A 15 4.69 -2.05 -15.28
N SER A 16 4.42 -1.23 -16.31
CA SER A 16 4.31 0.22 -16.19
C SER A 16 2.99 0.72 -15.59
N LEU A 17 1.96 -0.14 -15.50
CA LEU A 17 0.65 0.19 -14.92
C LEU A 17 0.48 -0.30 -13.47
N GLN A 18 1.51 -0.89 -12.85
CA GLN A 18 1.49 -1.52 -11.51
C GLN A 18 2.64 -1.05 -10.60
N GLY A 19 3.12 0.19 -10.76
CA GLY A 19 4.22 0.71 -9.94
C GLY A 19 5.57 -0.06 -10.02
N GLY A 20 5.73 -0.98 -10.97
CA GLY A 20 6.95 -1.77 -11.13
C GLY A 20 7.15 -2.91 -10.12
N VAL A 21 6.12 -3.41 -9.45
CA VAL A 21 6.20 -4.61 -8.58
C VAL A 21 5.33 -5.72 -9.17
N ASN A 22 5.98 -6.75 -9.74
CA ASN A 22 5.33 -7.89 -10.37
C ASN A 22 5.39 -9.11 -9.44
N ASP A 23 4.39 -9.28 -8.58
CA ASP A 23 4.16 -10.51 -7.84
C ASP A 23 2.66 -10.81 -7.82
N GLU A 24 2.30 -12.09 -7.93
CA GLU A 24 0.91 -12.57 -8.00
C GLU A 24 0.09 -12.08 -6.80
N VAL A 25 0.74 -11.99 -5.63
CA VAL A 25 0.16 -11.46 -4.39
C VAL A 25 -0.21 -9.99 -4.54
N THR A 26 0.64 -9.20 -5.19
CA THR A 26 0.42 -7.75 -5.37
C THR A 26 -0.80 -7.52 -6.27
N LEU A 27 -0.91 -8.28 -7.38
CA LEU A 27 -2.08 -8.22 -8.26
C LEU A 27 -3.37 -8.70 -7.55
N ALA A 28 -3.29 -9.81 -6.81
CA ALA A 28 -4.42 -10.29 -6.03
C ALA A 28 -4.87 -9.25 -4.99
N ALA A 29 -3.92 -8.53 -4.37
CA ALA A 29 -4.21 -7.46 -3.43
C ALA A 29 -4.95 -6.30 -4.11
N TYR A 30 -4.49 -5.81 -5.27
CA TYR A 30 -5.18 -4.77 -6.03
C TYR A 30 -6.62 -5.15 -6.37
N ILE A 31 -6.83 -6.36 -6.90
CA ILE A 31 -8.18 -6.82 -7.28
C ILE A 31 -9.06 -6.90 -6.03
N THR A 32 -8.52 -7.40 -4.92
CA THR A 32 -9.26 -7.49 -3.65
C THR A 32 -9.64 -6.13 -3.11
N ILE A 33 -8.71 -5.16 -3.14
CA ILE A 33 -8.95 -3.76 -2.76
C ILE A 33 -10.08 -3.18 -3.62
N ALA A 34 -10.00 -3.30 -4.94
CA ALA A 34 -11.01 -2.78 -5.85
C ALA A 34 -12.40 -3.40 -5.61
N LEU A 35 -12.47 -4.71 -5.34
CA LEU A 35 -13.72 -5.37 -5.00
C LEU A 35 -14.30 -4.90 -3.66
N LEU A 36 -13.45 -4.64 -2.67
CA LEU A 36 -13.89 -4.14 -1.36
C LEU A 36 -14.30 -2.67 -1.41
N GLU A 37 -13.70 -1.86 -2.29
CA GLU A 37 -14.10 -0.46 -2.53
C GLU A 37 -15.44 -0.36 -3.29
N ILE A 38 -15.79 -1.34 -4.13
CA ILE A 38 -17.11 -1.45 -4.77
C ILE A 38 -18.01 -2.28 -3.85
N PRO A 39 -18.52 -1.68 -2.75
CA PRO A 39 -18.87 -2.26 -1.44
C PRO A 39 -19.37 -3.72 -1.45
N LEU A 40 -18.52 -4.65 -1.87
CA LEU A 40 -18.85 -6.06 -2.01
C LEU A 40 -18.58 -6.71 -0.66
N PRO A 41 -19.54 -7.45 -0.09
CA PRO A 41 -19.38 -7.95 1.26
C PRO A 41 -18.25 -8.98 1.31
N VAL A 42 -17.53 -9.00 2.43
CA VAL A 42 -16.44 -9.97 2.70
C VAL A 42 -16.92 -11.43 2.65
N THR A 43 -18.23 -11.66 2.75
CA THR A 43 -18.87 -12.99 2.62
C THR A 43 -18.99 -13.46 1.18
N HIS A 44 -18.82 -12.58 0.19
CA HIS A 44 -18.82 -12.94 -1.22
C HIS A 44 -17.67 -13.91 -1.51
N SER A 45 -17.97 -15.03 -2.20
CA SER A 45 -17.04 -16.15 -2.39
C SER A 45 -15.68 -15.71 -2.95
N VAL A 46 -15.70 -14.81 -3.93
CA VAL A 46 -14.49 -14.25 -4.57
C VAL A 46 -13.64 -13.47 -3.57
N VAL A 47 -14.26 -12.58 -2.77
CA VAL A 47 -13.56 -11.75 -1.78
C VAL A 47 -13.01 -12.62 -0.65
N ARG A 48 -13.82 -13.55 -0.14
CA ARG A 48 -13.40 -14.47 0.92
C ARG A 48 -12.19 -15.30 0.51
N ASN A 49 -12.20 -15.85 -0.70
CA ASN A 49 -11.09 -16.67 -1.21
C ASN A 49 -9.85 -15.82 -1.47
N ALA A 50 -10.02 -14.60 -2.00
CA ALA A 50 -8.92 -13.67 -2.20
C ALA A 50 -8.28 -13.29 -0.86
N LEU A 51 -9.07 -12.94 0.14
CA LEU A 51 -8.59 -12.65 1.50
C LEU A 51 -7.81 -13.84 2.07
N PHE A 52 -8.29 -15.08 1.92
CA PHE A 52 -7.53 -16.26 2.36
C PHE A 52 -6.13 -16.38 1.69
N CYS A 53 -6.03 -16.09 0.40
CA CYS A 53 -4.75 -16.05 -0.33
C CYS A 53 -3.86 -14.93 0.23
N LEU A 54 -4.39 -13.71 0.42
CA LEU A 54 -3.67 -12.58 1.00
C LEU A 54 -3.19 -12.84 2.43
N GLU A 55 -3.99 -13.54 3.23
CA GLU A 55 -3.62 -13.95 4.58
C GLU A 55 -2.46 -14.93 4.61
N THR A 56 -2.46 -15.87 3.66
CA THR A 56 -1.35 -16.82 3.50
C THR A 56 -0.07 -16.09 3.10
N ALA A 57 -0.17 -15.12 2.18
CA ALA A 57 0.95 -14.28 1.78
C ALA A 57 1.45 -13.40 2.93
N ALA A 58 0.55 -12.84 3.75
CA ALA A 58 0.90 -12.02 4.92
C ALA A 58 1.68 -12.77 6.02
N ASN A 59 1.62 -14.11 6.03
CA ASN A 59 2.34 -14.97 6.98
C ASN A 59 3.72 -15.42 6.47
N GLN A 60 4.11 -15.03 5.26
CA GLN A 60 5.44 -15.34 4.73
C GLN A 60 6.51 -14.54 5.50
N LYS A 61 7.68 -15.14 5.71
CA LYS A 61 8.76 -14.55 6.54
C LYS A 61 9.34 -13.27 5.95
N GLU A 62 9.39 -13.17 4.63
CA GLU A 62 9.93 -12.00 3.92
C GLU A 62 8.89 -11.50 2.93
N ILE A 63 8.26 -10.38 3.26
CA ILE A 63 7.29 -9.71 2.39
C ILE A 63 7.86 -8.35 2.03
N HIS A 64 7.83 -8.03 0.75
CA HIS A 64 8.32 -6.74 0.25
C HIS A 64 7.48 -5.58 0.83
N VAL A 65 8.12 -4.45 1.14
CA VAL A 65 7.49 -3.26 1.75
C VAL A 65 6.25 -2.78 0.98
N TYR A 66 6.29 -2.85 -0.35
CA TYR A 66 5.17 -2.51 -1.21
C TYR A 66 3.97 -3.42 -0.99
N THR A 67 4.20 -4.73 -0.98
CA THR A 67 3.15 -5.74 -0.78
C THR A 67 2.56 -5.62 0.63
N LYS A 68 3.39 -5.33 1.65
CA LYS A 68 2.90 -5.04 3.01
C LYS A 68 1.92 -3.86 3.03
N ALA A 69 2.21 -2.77 2.28
CA ALA A 69 1.34 -1.61 2.19
C ALA A 69 -0.02 -1.94 1.57
N LEU A 70 -0.04 -2.67 0.45
CA LEU A 70 -1.29 -3.11 -0.18
C LEU A 70 -2.09 -4.05 0.73
N LEU A 71 -1.43 -5.03 1.35
CA LEU A 71 -2.08 -5.96 2.28
C LEU A 71 -2.68 -5.22 3.47
N ALA A 72 -1.98 -4.23 4.04
CA ALA A 72 -2.48 -3.44 5.16
C ALA A 72 -3.78 -2.72 4.79
N TYR A 73 -3.84 -2.13 3.59
CA TYR A 73 -5.05 -1.48 3.10
C TYR A 73 -6.19 -2.47 2.81
N ALA A 74 -5.89 -3.59 2.17
CA ALA A 74 -6.88 -4.64 1.90
C ALA A 74 -7.52 -5.16 3.20
N PHE A 75 -6.72 -5.41 4.24
CA PHE A 75 -7.23 -5.83 5.55
C PHE A 75 -7.96 -4.72 6.30
N ALA A 76 -7.58 -3.45 6.11
CA ALA A 76 -8.35 -2.31 6.63
C ALA A 76 -9.76 -2.27 6.04
N LEU A 77 -9.87 -2.38 4.71
CA LEU A 77 -11.16 -2.43 4.00
C LEU A 77 -12.00 -3.65 4.42
N ALA A 78 -11.37 -4.81 4.60
CA ALA A 78 -12.04 -6.03 5.05
C ALA A 78 -12.44 -6.03 6.53
N GLY A 79 -12.08 -4.98 7.30
CA GLY A 79 -12.36 -4.88 8.73
C GLY A 79 -11.51 -5.82 9.61
N ASN A 80 -10.45 -6.43 9.08
CA ASN A 80 -9.56 -7.30 9.83
C ASN A 80 -8.52 -6.49 10.61
N ARG A 81 -8.90 -6.03 11.81
CA ARG A 81 -8.10 -5.13 12.65
C ARG A 81 -6.77 -5.73 13.11
N GLU A 82 -6.74 -7.03 13.42
CA GLU A 82 -5.52 -7.70 13.89
C GLU A 82 -4.45 -7.74 12.79
N LYS A 83 -4.81 -8.19 11.58
CA LYS A 83 -3.86 -8.27 10.47
C LYS A 83 -3.44 -6.90 9.97
N ARG A 84 -4.39 -5.96 9.89
CA ARG A 84 -4.07 -4.57 9.58
C ARG A 84 -3.04 -4.01 10.56
N LYS A 85 -3.27 -4.16 11.88
CA LYS A 85 -2.34 -3.68 12.90
C LYS A 85 -0.96 -4.34 12.78
N ALA A 86 -0.92 -5.67 12.65
CA ALA A 86 0.33 -6.40 12.51
C ALA A 86 1.16 -5.92 11.30
N LEU A 87 0.51 -5.65 10.16
CA LEU A 87 1.18 -5.12 8.97
C LEU A 87 1.63 -3.67 9.14
N LEU A 88 0.81 -2.82 9.77
CA LEU A 88 1.19 -1.44 10.08
C LEU A 88 2.38 -1.38 11.05
N ASP A 89 2.43 -2.26 12.06
CA ASP A 89 3.55 -2.35 13.00
C ASP A 89 4.85 -2.80 12.29
N LEU A 90 4.76 -3.65 11.26
CA LEU A 90 5.90 -4.00 10.41
C LEU A 90 6.33 -2.84 9.53
N LEU A 91 5.38 -2.17 8.88
CA LEU A 91 5.63 -1.00 8.04
C LEU A 91 6.25 0.14 8.84
N GLU A 92 5.83 0.38 10.08
CA GLU A 92 6.37 1.45 10.91
C GLU A 92 7.87 1.25 11.21
N LYS A 93 8.33 -0.01 11.33
CA LYS A 93 9.75 -0.34 11.51
C LYS A 93 10.60 -0.06 10.26
N GLU A 94 9.97 -0.08 9.09
CA GLU A 94 10.60 0.18 7.79
C GLU A 94 10.38 1.63 7.31
N ALA A 95 9.71 2.46 8.11
CA ALA A 95 9.35 3.83 7.72
C ALA A 95 10.56 4.77 7.76
N VAL A 96 10.70 5.59 6.71
CA VAL A 96 11.71 6.64 6.63
C VAL A 96 11.13 7.92 7.23
N ARG A 97 11.76 8.42 8.29
CA ARG A 97 11.37 9.66 8.98
C ARG A 97 12.40 10.74 8.69
N LYS A 98 12.00 11.79 7.96
CA LYS A 98 12.85 12.95 7.61
C LYS A 98 12.00 14.22 7.62
N ASP A 99 12.50 15.32 8.18
CA ASP A 99 11.85 16.65 8.15
C ASP A 99 10.39 16.70 8.65
N GLY A 100 10.07 15.88 9.65
CA GLY A 100 8.71 15.74 10.18
C GLY A 100 7.72 15.16 9.16
N CYS A 101 8.22 14.36 8.22
CA CYS A 101 7.49 13.60 7.22
C CYS A 101 7.80 12.11 7.38
N VAL A 102 6.82 11.26 7.06
CA VAL A 102 6.95 9.80 7.11
C VAL A 102 6.62 9.23 5.73
N HIS A 103 7.48 8.34 5.22
CA HIS A 103 7.26 7.69 3.94
C HIS A 103 7.95 6.33 3.85
N TRP A 104 7.66 5.58 2.80
CA TRP A 104 8.25 4.27 2.53
C TRP A 104 8.98 4.27 1.20
N GLN A 105 10.05 3.48 1.13
CA GLN A 105 10.87 3.31 -0.06
C GLN A 105 11.30 1.86 -0.23
N ARG A 106 11.56 1.44 -1.46
CA ARG A 106 12.08 0.09 -1.75
C ARG A 106 13.52 -0.06 -1.23
N PRO A 107 13.92 -1.24 -0.73
CA PRO A 107 15.29 -1.49 -0.29
C PRO A 107 16.30 -1.34 -1.44
N GLY A 108 17.52 -0.93 -1.11
CA GLY A 108 18.61 -0.74 -2.08
C GLY A 108 18.67 0.65 -2.74
N LYS A 109 17.88 1.60 -2.24
CA LYS A 109 17.94 2.98 -2.71
C LYS A 109 18.92 3.79 -1.88
N GLU A 110 19.94 4.34 -2.52
CA GLU A 110 20.81 5.31 -1.87
C GLU A 110 20.04 6.62 -1.64
N PRO A 111 20.26 7.32 -0.52
CA PRO A 111 19.76 8.67 -0.34
C PRO A 111 20.32 9.54 -1.47
N GLU A 112 19.49 9.93 -2.43
CA GLU A 112 19.91 10.89 -3.46
C GLU A 112 20.38 12.17 -2.77
N ALA A 113 21.55 12.66 -3.17
CA ALA A 113 22.16 13.83 -2.57
C ALA A 113 21.20 15.02 -2.60
N ASP A 114 21.00 15.65 -1.44
CA ASP A 114 20.25 16.92 -1.31
C ASP A 114 21.01 18.00 -2.09
N LEU A 115 20.74 18.10 -3.39
CA LEU A 115 21.26 19.17 -4.23
C LEU A 115 20.45 20.44 -3.95
N PRO A 116 21.09 21.58 -3.64
CA PRO A 116 20.41 22.77 -3.12
C PRO A 116 19.35 23.39 -4.05
N HIS A 117 19.21 22.92 -5.30
CA HIS A 117 18.25 23.42 -6.29
C HIS A 117 17.39 22.33 -6.93
N HIS A 118 17.51 21.08 -6.49
CA HIS A 118 16.70 19.99 -7.03
C HIS A 118 15.68 19.57 -5.97
N ARG A 119 14.39 19.84 -6.22
CA ARG A 119 13.34 19.20 -5.41
C ARG A 119 13.33 17.73 -5.76
N TYR A 120 13.86 16.91 -4.85
CA TYR A 120 13.77 15.47 -4.96
C TYR A 120 12.30 15.06 -5.09
N ARG A 121 11.99 14.28 -6.12
CA ARG A 121 10.68 13.64 -6.28
C ARG A 121 10.88 12.14 -6.21
N ALA A 122 10.17 11.52 -5.29
CA ALA A 122 10.18 10.08 -5.19
C ALA A 122 9.61 9.48 -6.49
N PRO A 123 10.14 8.33 -6.94
CA PRO A 123 9.54 7.57 -8.01
C PRO A 123 8.12 7.15 -7.62
N SER A 124 7.33 6.84 -8.65
CA SER A 124 5.89 6.63 -8.50
C SER A 124 5.50 5.53 -7.53
N ALA A 125 6.28 4.46 -7.44
CA ALA A 125 5.98 3.33 -6.54
C ALA A 125 6.07 3.73 -5.06
N GLU A 126 6.99 4.62 -4.71
CA GLU A 126 7.17 5.16 -3.37
C GLU A 126 6.01 6.07 -2.98
N VAL A 127 5.53 6.88 -3.92
CA VAL A 127 4.32 7.69 -3.74
C VAL A 127 3.10 6.78 -3.54
N GLU A 128 2.96 5.78 -4.39
CA GLU A 128 1.85 4.83 -4.36
C GLU A 128 1.83 4.00 -3.06
N MET A 129 2.95 3.36 -2.68
CA MET A 129 2.99 2.56 -1.45
C MET A 129 2.69 3.41 -0.22
N THR A 130 3.24 4.63 -0.17
CA THR A 130 3.02 5.56 0.95
C THR A 130 1.55 5.98 1.01
N SER A 131 0.89 6.12 -0.15
CA SER A 131 -0.54 6.39 -0.25
C SER A 131 -1.39 5.21 0.25
N TYR A 132 -1.02 3.97 -0.07
CA TYR A 132 -1.68 2.78 0.48
C TYR A 132 -1.56 2.70 2.01
N VAL A 133 -0.39 3.01 2.57
CA VAL A 133 -0.23 3.05 4.03
C VAL A 133 -1.09 4.14 4.66
N LEU A 134 -1.14 5.34 4.06
CA LEU A 134 -2.03 6.41 4.51
C LEU A 134 -3.49 5.94 4.52
N MET A 135 -3.97 5.33 3.44
CA MET A 135 -5.35 4.83 3.36
C MET A 135 -5.62 3.72 4.39
N ALA A 136 -4.64 2.84 4.68
CA ALA A 136 -4.78 1.82 5.71
C ALA A 136 -4.99 2.42 7.13
N TYR A 137 -4.35 3.55 7.44
CA TYR A 137 -4.60 4.29 8.69
C TYR A 137 -5.98 4.97 8.71
N LEU A 138 -6.41 5.54 7.58
CA LEU A 138 -7.67 6.27 7.48
C LEU A 138 -8.91 5.35 7.44
N THR A 139 -8.75 4.11 6.96
CA THR A 139 -9.84 3.12 6.85
C THR A 139 -10.04 2.32 8.15
N SER A 140 -9.84 2.97 9.30
CA SER A 140 -10.12 2.38 10.62
C SER A 140 -11.62 2.38 10.92
N GLN A 141 -12.18 1.21 11.23
CA GLN A 141 -13.56 1.07 11.70
C GLN A 141 -13.62 0.96 13.24
N PRO A 142 -14.60 1.61 13.91
CA PRO A 142 -15.63 2.50 13.35
C PRO A 142 -15.11 3.88 12.93
N ALA A 143 -13.98 4.32 13.49
CA ALA A 143 -13.26 5.52 13.07
C ALA A 143 -11.77 5.39 13.48
N PRO A 144 -10.84 6.08 12.79
CA PRO A 144 -9.45 6.18 13.21
C PRO A 144 -9.29 6.84 14.58
N ALA A 145 -8.34 6.36 15.37
CA ALA A 145 -7.96 7.01 16.63
C ALA A 145 -7.24 8.34 16.37
N HIS A 146 -7.23 9.25 17.36
CA HIS A 146 -6.54 10.53 17.23
C HIS A 146 -5.03 10.37 16.95
N GLU A 147 -4.41 9.35 17.54
CA GLU A 147 -3.01 8.98 17.30
C GLU A 147 -2.78 8.51 15.85
N GLU A 148 -3.69 7.67 15.32
CA GLU A 148 -3.65 7.24 13.91
C GLU A 148 -3.80 8.44 12.96
N LEU A 149 -4.66 9.41 13.27
CA LEU A 149 -4.83 10.64 12.48
C LEU A 149 -3.59 11.54 12.54
N SER A 150 -2.99 11.69 13.71
CA SER A 150 -1.75 12.44 13.88
C SER A 150 -0.62 11.83 13.06
N PHE A 151 -0.50 10.49 13.09
CA PHE A 151 0.48 9.78 12.27
C PHE A 151 0.19 9.91 10.77
N ALA A 152 -1.07 9.72 10.35
CA ALA A 152 -1.53 9.91 8.98
C ALA A 152 -1.21 11.31 8.44
N SER A 153 -1.27 12.35 9.28
CA SER A 153 -0.92 13.72 8.87
C SER A 153 0.54 13.87 8.44
N LEU A 154 1.46 13.13 9.07
CA LEU A 154 2.89 13.13 8.72
C LEU A 154 3.14 12.46 7.37
N ILE A 155 2.33 11.45 7.04
CA ILE A 155 2.36 10.76 5.75
C ILE A 155 1.79 11.68 4.66
N ALA A 156 0.62 12.28 4.93
CA ALA A 156 -0.03 13.21 4.01
C ALA A 156 0.87 14.40 3.66
N LYS A 157 1.57 14.96 4.66
CA LYS A 157 2.56 16.03 4.47
C LYS A 157 3.65 15.62 3.47
N TRP A 158 4.15 14.39 3.54
CA TRP A 158 5.13 13.88 2.59
C TRP A 158 4.55 13.72 1.19
N ILE A 159 3.35 13.16 1.06
CA ILE A 159 2.69 12.97 -0.25
C ILE A 159 2.47 14.34 -0.92
N SER A 160 1.99 15.34 -0.17
CA SER A 160 1.81 16.70 -0.70
C SER A 160 3.10 17.31 -1.24
N SER A 161 4.26 16.99 -0.67
CA SER A 161 5.54 17.50 -1.17
C SER A 161 5.99 16.85 -2.49
N GLN A 162 5.39 15.74 -2.90
CA GLN A 162 5.72 15.04 -4.16
C GLN A 162 4.98 15.61 -5.38
N GLN A 163 4.03 16.54 -5.18
CA GLN A 163 3.30 17.18 -6.27
C GLN A 163 4.23 18.03 -7.15
N ASN A 164 3.96 18.01 -8.46
CA ASN A 164 4.58 18.91 -9.42
C ASN A 164 3.95 20.33 -9.32
N PRO A 165 4.55 21.37 -9.91
CA PRO A 165 4.02 22.74 -9.87
C PRO A 165 2.58 22.90 -10.36
N ASN A 166 2.08 21.95 -11.14
CA ASN A 166 0.72 21.94 -11.68
C ASN A 166 -0.22 21.03 -10.86
N GLY A 167 0.22 20.54 -9.69
CA GLY A 167 -0.55 19.69 -8.78
C GLY A 167 -0.59 18.19 -9.11
N GLY A 168 0.08 17.75 -10.18
CA GLY A 168 0.10 16.33 -10.58
C GLY A 168 1.23 15.53 -9.93
N PHE A 169 1.12 14.20 -9.95
CA PHE A 169 2.16 13.27 -9.49
C PHE A 169 2.95 12.68 -10.67
N SER A 170 4.02 11.94 -10.38
CA SER A 170 4.88 11.30 -11.39
C SER A 170 4.22 10.11 -12.11
N SER A 171 3.08 9.63 -11.62
CA SER A 171 2.32 8.50 -12.16
C SER A 171 0.82 8.78 -12.17
N THR A 172 0.12 8.03 -13.02
CA THR A 172 -1.34 7.97 -13.11
C THR A 172 -1.98 7.10 -12.05
N GLN A 173 -1.24 6.07 -11.60
CA GLN A 173 -1.59 5.20 -10.48
C GLN A 173 -1.17 5.86 -9.16
#